data_AF-A0A6A3H5K3-F1
#
_entry.id   AF-A0A6A3H5K3-F1
#
_cell.length_a   1.000
_cell.length_b   1.000
_cell.length_c   1.000
_cell.angle_alpha   90.00
_cell.angle_beta   90.00
_cell.angle_gamma   90.00
#
_symmetry.space_group_name_H-M   'P 1'
#
loop_
_entity.id
_entity.type
_entity.pdbx_description
1 polymer ?
#
loop_
_entity_poly.entity_id
_entity_poly.type
_entity_poly.pdbx_seq_one_letter_code
_entity_poly.pdbx_strand_id
1 'polypeptide(L)'
;MAMAATECGECLTTPRPCIFLHGMGNSNEEPTLQDTPKLTEGKFGDIHGHAPCCSEIKYAVVNTNDAGWRNDTLQQKFCDFSLQMSQTSDVEAGIIDNTIVVTHSMGGLVVAGALAKGKCKFSKTTSWVALSASMTGSMASDFLMDICSSEKGKVATGLFELVGQCPMSKARKSTIYQGEKYITPSIDAAYVAAQEAYRGNVSAAMCSNNFFGLFSSYSPRCILGGTIIPHKSKKNDALVEFQSCLGGLDEALFGTHYLDRFYKPQLNHADTAFLNGDGLFKDSQKPMKWFECLAL
;
A
#
# COMPACT_ATOMS: atom_id res chain seq x y z
N MET A 1 16.98 -29.23 12.74
CA MET A 1 17.34 -28.23 13.76
C MET A 1 16.33 -27.10 13.64
N ALA A 2 15.50 -26.88 14.65
CA ALA A 2 14.60 -25.73 14.67
C ALA A 2 15.47 -24.49 14.88
N MET A 3 15.52 -23.60 13.88
CA MET A 3 16.07 -22.26 14.06
C MET A 3 15.28 -21.62 15.20
N ALA A 4 15.97 -21.15 16.23
CA ALA A 4 15.33 -20.38 17.29
C ALA A 4 14.57 -19.23 16.63
N ALA A 5 13.25 -19.19 16.80
CA ALA A 5 12.47 -18.06 16.33
C ALA A 5 12.96 -16.83 17.09
N THR A 6 13.47 -15.82 16.40
CA THR A 6 13.72 -14.53 17.02
C THR A 6 12.38 -14.02 17.55
N GLU A 7 12.25 -13.93 18.86
CA GLU A 7 11.05 -13.39 19.50
C GLU A 7 11.05 -11.86 19.30
N CYS A 8 10.19 -11.40 18.39
CA CYS A 8 9.95 -9.98 18.12
C CYS A 8 8.84 -9.39 19.00
N GLY A 9 8.53 -10.03 20.13
CA GLY A 9 7.30 -9.79 20.90
C GLY A 9 7.25 -8.45 21.64
N GLU A 10 8.34 -7.69 21.67
CA GLU A 10 8.42 -6.39 22.37
C GLU A 10 8.89 -5.29 21.42
N CYS A 11 8.24 -4.13 21.50
CA CYS A 11 8.72 -2.96 20.78
C CYS A 11 10.02 -2.45 21.40
N LEU A 12 11.02 -2.17 20.56
CA LEU A 12 12.32 -1.63 21.02
C LEU A 12 12.24 -0.14 21.42
N THR A 13 11.14 0.52 21.10
CA THR A 13 10.87 1.93 21.40
C THR A 13 9.54 2.06 22.13
N THR A 14 9.22 3.26 22.62
CA THR A 14 7.89 3.52 23.21
C THR A 14 6.81 3.27 22.15
N PRO A 15 5.82 2.39 22.42
CA PRO A 15 4.72 2.16 21.49
C PRO A 15 3.96 3.46 21.17
N ARG A 16 3.54 3.59 19.92
CA ARG A 16 2.87 4.79 19.39
C ARG A 16 1.50 4.43 18.80
N PRO A 17 0.56 5.38 18.75
CA PRO A 17 -0.66 5.20 17.98
C PRO A 17 -0.36 4.85 16.51
N CYS A 18 -1.02 3.83 15.99
CA CYS A 18 -0.87 3.37 14.61
C CYS A 18 -2.14 3.62 13.81
N ILE A 19 -1.99 4.23 12.64
CA ILE A 19 -3.08 4.44 11.68
C ILE A 19 -2.83 3.67 10.39
N PHE A 20 -3.84 2.92 9.97
CA PHE A 20 -3.84 2.13 8.74
C PHE A 20 -4.69 2.83 7.69
N LEU A 21 -4.04 3.22 6.59
CA LEU A 21 -4.58 3.98 5.47
C LEU A 21 -4.60 3.11 4.21
N HIS A 22 -5.79 2.65 3.84
CA HIS A 22 -5.93 1.59 2.84
C HIS A 22 -5.77 2.09 1.40
N GLY A 23 -5.57 1.14 0.50
CA GLY A 23 -5.49 1.36 -0.93
C GLY A 23 -6.85 1.52 -1.61
N MET A 24 -6.84 1.33 -2.94
CA MET A 24 -8.00 1.58 -3.78
C MET A 24 -9.11 0.54 -3.69
N GLY A 25 -10.33 1.00 -3.98
CA GLY A 25 -11.50 0.15 -4.20
C GLY A 25 -12.24 -0.22 -2.92
N ASN A 26 -12.25 0.69 -1.93
CA ASN A 26 -13.23 0.70 -0.84
C ASN A 26 -14.28 1.77 -1.15
N SER A 27 -15.57 1.39 -1.12
CA SER A 27 -16.68 2.32 -1.36
C SER A 27 -17.26 2.94 -0.08
N ASN A 28 -16.96 2.33 1.08
CA ASN A 28 -17.38 2.83 2.38
C ASN A 28 -16.68 4.14 2.76
N GLU A 29 -17.30 4.89 3.67
CA GLU A 29 -16.77 6.13 4.23
C GLU A 29 -17.28 6.26 5.67
N GLU A 30 -16.36 6.36 6.62
CA GLU A 30 -16.70 6.57 8.02
C GLU A 30 -16.15 7.91 8.52
N PRO A 31 -16.93 8.69 9.29
CA PRO A 31 -16.49 9.99 9.78
C PRO A 31 -15.44 9.87 10.90
N THR A 32 -15.30 8.69 11.50
CA THR A 32 -14.39 8.42 12.60
C THR A 32 -13.49 7.23 12.30
N LEU A 33 -12.32 7.21 12.96
CA LEU A 33 -11.41 6.07 12.95
C LEU A 33 -12.06 4.81 13.52
N GLN A 34 -11.78 3.67 12.91
CA GLN A 34 -12.35 2.37 13.25
C GLN A 34 -11.34 1.49 13.98
N ASP A 35 -11.79 0.68 14.93
CA ASP A 35 -10.93 -0.27 15.65
C ASP A 35 -10.62 -1.54 14.84
N THR A 36 -11.35 -1.80 13.75
CA THR A 36 -11.20 -3.03 12.96
C THR A 36 -11.20 -2.72 11.46
N PRO A 37 -10.54 -3.55 10.62
CA PRO A 37 -10.48 -3.33 9.18
C PRO A 37 -11.76 -3.77 8.44
N LYS A 38 -12.82 -4.22 9.14
CA LYS A 38 -14.00 -4.86 8.53
C LYS A 38 -14.68 -4.00 7.47
N LEU A 39 -14.69 -2.68 7.67
CA LEU A 39 -15.31 -1.72 6.76
C LEU A 39 -14.37 -1.25 5.63
N THR A 40 -13.14 -1.77 5.56
CA THR A 40 -12.22 -1.46 4.47
C THR A 40 -12.45 -2.32 3.22
N GLU A 41 -13.51 -3.14 3.13
CA GLU A 41 -13.78 -4.03 1.97
C GLU A 41 -12.61 -4.97 1.62
N GLY A 42 -11.92 -5.48 2.65
CA GLY A 42 -10.78 -6.38 2.46
C GLY A 42 -9.56 -5.69 1.82
N LYS A 43 -9.34 -4.40 2.12
CA LYS A 43 -8.09 -3.70 1.79
C LYS A 43 -7.04 -3.77 2.89
N PHE A 44 -7.41 -4.22 4.08
CA PHE A 44 -6.50 -4.61 5.14
C PHE A 44 -6.99 -5.86 5.86
N GLY A 45 -6.04 -6.70 6.26
CA GLY A 45 -6.22 -7.72 7.29
C GLY A 45 -6.08 -7.12 8.68
N ASP A 46 -6.42 -7.92 9.68
CA ASP A 46 -6.33 -7.51 11.08
C ASP A 46 -4.93 -7.81 11.65
N ILE A 47 -4.23 -6.77 12.10
CA ILE A 47 -2.88 -6.85 12.67
C ILE A 47 -2.86 -6.98 14.19
N HIS A 48 -4.02 -6.99 14.86
CA HIS A 48 -4.06 -7.13 16.32
C HIS A 48 -3.32 -8.39 16.77
N GLY A 49 -2.45 -8.25 17.78
CA GLY A 49 -1.56 -9.31 18.25
C GLY A 49 -0.21 -9.43 17.52
N HIS A 50 0.00 -8.68 16.43
CA HIS A 50 1.24 -8.68 15.63
C HIS A 50 1.89 -7.30 15.51
N ALA A 51 1.53 -6.36 16.40
CA ALA A 51 1.93 -4.97 16.31
C ALA A 51 2.39 -4.43 17.68
N PRO A 52 3.50 -4.96 18.25
CA PRO A 52 3.95 -4.62 19.60
C PRO A 52 4.35 -3.14 19.72
N CYS A 53 4.72 -2.49 18.62
CA CYS A 53 5.01 -1.05 18.57
C CYS A 53 3.78 -0.14 18.45
N CYS A 54 2.57 -0.71 18.34
CA CYS A 54 1.33 0.05 18.31
C CYS A 54 0.69 0.10 19.69
N SER A 55 0.60 1.29 20.29
CA SER A 55 -0.14 1.49 21.55
C SER A 55 -1.65 1.40 21.33
N GLU A 56 -2.11 1.79 20.15
CA GLU A 56 -3.47 1.59 19.65
C GLU A 56 -3.40 1.39 18.13
N ILE A 57 -4.40 0.70 17.58
CA ILE A 57 -4.50 0.43 16.15
C ILE A 57 -5.83 0.99 15.66
N LYS A 58 -5.77 1.87 14.67
CA LYS A 58 -6.95 2.46 14.04
C LYS A 58 -6.87 2.32 12.53
N TYR A 59 -8.03 2.13 11.91
CA TYR A 59 -8.20 2.08 10.46
C TYR A 59 -9.02 3.28 10.02
N ALA A 60 -8.50 4.05 9.05
CA ALA A 60 -9.31 5.06 8.37
C ALA A 60 -10.10 4.37 7.26
N VAL A 61 -11.42 4.55 7.24
CA VAL A 61 -12.31 3.99 6.21
C VAL A 61 -12.78 5.13 5.33
N VAL A 62 -12.22 5.23 4.13
CA VAL A 62 -12.44 6.36 3.22
C VAL A 62 -12.87 5.84 1.85
N ASN A 63 -13.75 6.57 1.15
CA ASN A 63 -14.09 6.20 -0.21
C ASN A 63 -12.86 6.43 -1.11
N THR A 64 -12.26 5.32 -1.51
CA THR A 64 -11.10 5.22 -2.41
C THR A 64 -11.48 4.46 -3.68
N ASN A 65 -12.77 4.37 -3.99
CA ASN A 65 -13.26 3.91 -5.27
C ASN A 65 -13.50 5.12 -6.20
N ASP A 66 -14.12 6.16 -5.66
CA ASP A 66 -14.55 7.36 -6.37
C ASP A 66 -13.59 8.55 -6.23
N ALA A 67 -12.47 8.35 -5.52
CA ALA A 67 -11.40 9.32 -5.40
C ALA A 67 -10.05 8.67 -5.76
N GLY A 68 -9.33 9.30 -6.70
CA GLY A 68 -7.97 8.90 -7.07
C GLY A 68 -6.91 9.59 -6.21
N TRP A 69 -5.67 9.12 -6.27
CA TRP A 69 -4.61 9.53 -5.34
C TRP A 69 -4.24 11.03 -5.36
N ARG A 70 -4.49 11.72 -6.48
CA ARG A 70 -4.29 13.18 -6.61
C ARG A 70 -5.46 14.03 -6.11
N ASN A 71 -6.55 13.40 -5.68
CA ASN A 71 -7.75 14.10 -5.19
C ASN A 71 -7.44 14.86 -3.90
N ASP A 72 -7.66 16.17 -3.92
CA ASP A 72 -7.31 17.07 -2.83
C ASP A 72 -8.04 16.78 -1.51
N THR A 73 -9.30 16.37 -1.60
CA THR A 73 -10.13 16.01 -0.44
C THR A 73 -9.67 14.70 0.17
N LEU A 74 -9.38 13.68 -0.64
CA LEU A 74 -8.87 12.39 -0.16
C LEU A 74 -7.53 12.56 0.56
N GLN A 75 -6.62 13.35 -0.02
CA GLN A 75 -5.34 13.68 0.61
C GLN A 75 -5.52 14.40 1.95
N GLN A 76 -6.44 15.36 2.01
CA GLN A 76 -6.75 16.07 3.25
C GLN A 76 -7.31 15.12 4.31
N LYS A 77 -8.26 14.25 3.96
CA LYS A 77 -8.81 13.25 4.90
C LYS A 77 -7.74 12.35 5.50
N PHE A 78 -6.79 11.88 4.69
CA PHE A 78 -5.68 11.05 5.19
C PHE A 78 -4.80 11.81 6.19
N CYS A 79 -4.52 13.10 5.92
CA CYS A 79 -3.83 13.97 6.87
C CYS A 79 -4.65 14.17 8.15
N ASP A 80 -5.93 14.54 8.04
CA ASP A 80 -6.80 14.85 9.17
C ASP A 80 -6.98 13.65 10.10
N PHE A 81 -7.15 12.44 9.55
CA PHE A 81 -7.21 11.22 10.35
C PHE A 81 -5.87 10.90 11.02
N SER A 82 -4.75 11.13 10.34
CA SER A 82 -3.43 10.91 10.93
C SER A 82 -3.12 11.90 12.06
N LEU A 83 -3.55 13.17 11.92
CA LEU A 83 -3.41 14.19 12.95
C LEU A 83 -4.19 13.85 14.23
N GLN A 84 -5.33 13.17 14.10
CA GLN A 84 -6.18 12.76 15.23
C GLN A 84 -5.57 11.64 16.09
N MET A 85 -4.56 10.93 15.59
CA MET A 85 -3.99 9.76 16.29
C MET A 85 -3.21 10.12 17.56
N SER A 86 -2.63 11.31 17.62
CA SER A 86 -1.82 11.73 18.77
C SER A 86 -2.22 13.11 19.24
N GLN A 87 -2.38 13.25 20.56
CA GLN A 87 -2.61 14.55 21.19
C GLN A 87 -1.41 15.50 21.08
N THR A 88 -0.24 14.98 20.72
CA THR A 88 0.97 15.80 20.49
C THR A 88 1.06 16.33 19.05
N SER A 89 0.17 15.89 18.15
CA SER A 89 0.08 16.46 16.80
C SER A 89 -0.29 17.93 16.84
N ASP A 90 0.33 18.73 15.97
CA ASP A 90 -0.01 20.14 15.78
C ASP A 90 -1.02 20.23 14.62
N VAL A 91 -2.30 20.30 14.97
CA VAL A 91 -3.39 20.35 13.99
C VAL A 91 -3.35 21.63 13.17
N GLU A 92 -2.98 22.77 13.77
CA GLU A 92 -2.94 24.06 13.09
C GLU A 92 -1.80 24.11 12.06
N ALA A 93 -0.62 23.61 12.44
CA ALA A 93 0.54 23.54 11.55
C ALA A 93 0.60 22.28 10.66
N GLY A 94 -0.40 21.40 10.76
CA GLY A 94 -0.49 20.15 9.98
C GLY A 94 0.63 19.16 10.26
N ILE A 95 1.11 19.07 11.51
CA ILE A 95 2.22 18.21 11.92
C ILE A 95 1.68 16.96 12.60
N ILE A 96 1.86 15.81 11.95
CA ILE A 96 1.55 14.50 12.53
C ILE A 96 2.73 14.12 13.42
N ASP A 97 2.49 14.00 14.71
CA ASP A 97 3.50 13.69 15.72
C ASP A 97 3.22 12.35 16.40
N ASN A 98 4.28 11.69 16.87
CA ASN A 98 4.22 10.49 17.70
C ASN A 98 3.30 9.38 17.15
N THR A 99 3.29 9.18 15.82
CA THR A 99 2.37 8.27 15.14
C THR A 99 3.11 7.32 14.20
N ILE A 100 2.67 6.06 14.09
CA ILE A 100 3.10 5.16 13.03
C ILE A 100 2.02 5.15 11.95
N VAL A 101 2.34 5.72 10.79
CA VAL A 101 1.45 5.75 9.63
C VAL A 101 1.73 4.52 8.77
N VAL A 102 0.72 3.69 8.54
CA VAL A 102 0.82 2.47 7.74
C VAL A 102 -0.05 2.62 6.50
N THR A 103 0.53 2.49 5.31
CA THR A 103 -0.19 2.66 4.05
C THR A 103 -0.10 1.42 3.18
N HIS A 104 -1.18 1.07 2.48
CA HIS A 104 -1.16 0.01 1.47
C HIS A 104 -1.51 0.53 0.07
N SER A 105 -0.81 0.04 -0.96
CA SER A 105 -1.17 0.26 -2.37
C SER A 105 -1.30 1.76 -2.72
N MET A 106 -2.43 2.16 -3.33
CA MET A 106 -2.73 3.56 -3.63
C MET A 106 -2.71 4.46 -2.39
N GLY A 107 -2.95 3.94 -1.19
CA GLY A 107 -2.91 4.72 0.05
C GLY A 107 -1.54 5.35 0.30
N GLY A 108 -0.46 4.67 -0.10
CA GLY A 108 0.89 5.23 -0.07
C GLY A 108 1.02 6.46 -0.99
N LEU A 109 0.48 6.39 -2.21
CA LEU A 109 0.47 7.53 -3.15
C LEU A 109 -0.35 8.71 -2.62
N VAL A 110 -1.46 8.45 -1.92
CA VAL A 110 -2.28 9.50 -1.32
C VAL A 110 -1.47 10.26 -0.27
N VAL A 111 -0.81 9.54 0.65
CA VAL A 111 0.06 10.16 1.67
C VAL A 111 1.22 10.89 1.01
N ALA A 112 1.93 10.26 0.08
CA ALA A 112 3.02 10.87 -0.67
C ALA A 112 2.61 12.19 -1.33
N GLY A 113 1.46 12.18 -2.01
CA GLY A 113 0.91 13.37 -2.67
C GLY A 113 0.46 14.45 -1.67
N ALA A 114 -0.05 14.06 -0.50
CA ALA A 114 -0.42 15.00 0.56
C ALA A 114 0.81 15.71 1.15
N LEU A 115 1.88 14.95 1.42
CA LEU A 115 3.16 15.47 1.88
C LEU A 115 3.79 16.40 0.83
N ALA A 116 3.81 15.99 -0.44
CA ALA A 116 4.37 16.77 -1.53
C ALA A 116 3.65 18.11 -1.74
N LYS A 117 2.34 18.17 -1.46
CA LYS A 117 1.54 19.41 -1.52
C LYS A 117 1.55 20.20 -0.20
N GLY A 118 2.22 19.71 0.84
CA GLY A 118 2.26 20.36 2.15
C GLY A 118 0.94 20.37 2.90
N LYS A 119 0.02 19.44 2.62
CA LYS A 119 -1.26 19.31 3.36
C LYS A 119 -1.05 18.87 4.80
N CYS A 120 -0.03 18.05 5.01
CA CYS A 120 0.51 17.72 6.32
C CYS A 120 2.00 17.39 6.18
N LYS A 121 2.69 17.28 7.31
CA LYS A 121 4.08 16.83 7.41
C LYS A 121 4.27 15.91 8.60
N PHE A 122 5.27 15.05 8.53
CA PHE A 122 5.66 14.20 9.64
C PHE A 122 6.65 14.91 10.55
N SER A 123 6.48 14.76 11.85
CA SER A 123 7.50 15.14 12.82
C SER A 123 8.62 14.09 12.85
N LYS A 124 9.66 14.34 13.67
CA LYS A 124 10.76 13.39 13.88
C LYS A 124 10.35 12.12 14.64
N THR A 125 9.19 12.12 15.30
CA THR A 125 8.66 10.98 16.08
C THR A 125 7.57 10.23 15.32
N THR A 126 7.33 10.59 14.06
CA THR A 126 6.40 9.91 13.17
C THR A 126 7.16 9.00 12.23
N SER A 127 6.74 7.74 12.13
CA SER A 127 7.32 6.75 11.22
C SER A 127 6.31 6.35 10.17
N TRP A 128 6.74 6.19 8.92
CA TRP A 128 5.88 5.75 7.82
C TRP A 128 6.30 4.37 7.32
N VAL A 129 5.38 3.41 7.43
CA VAL A 129 5.49 2.04 6.92
C VAL A 129 4.65 1.88 5.65
N ALA A 130 5.29 1.63 4.52
CA ALA A 130 4.62 1.48 3.23
C ALA A 130 4.53 0.03 2.76
N LEU A 131 3.37 -0.39 2.29
CA LEU A 131 3.08 -1.77 1.87
C LEU A 131 2.62 -1.78 0.42
N SER A 132 3.42 -2.34 -0.48
CA SER A 132 3.11 -2.42 -1.92
C SER A 132 2.64 -1.09 -2.52
N ALA A 133 3.23 0.04 -2.12
CA ALA A 133 2.81 1.34 -2.61
C ALA A 133 3.00 1.45 -4.13
N SER A 134 2.09 2.08 -4.86
CA SER A 134 2.20 2.19 -6.33
C SER A 134 2.91 3.46 -6.77
N MET A 135 4.16 3.72 -6.32
CA MET A 135 4.83 5.02 -6.48
C MET A 135 5.10 5.45 -7.93
N THR A 136 5.01 4.54 -8.90
CA THR A 136 5.03 4.86 -10.35
C THR A 136 3.75 4.39 -11.05
N GLY A 137 2.66 4.15 -10.33
CA GLY A 137 1.43 3.57 -10.85
C GLY A 137 1.48 2.05 -11.01
N SER A 138 0.58 1.51 -11.84
CA SER A 138 0.36 0.07 -12.03
C SER A 138 0.02 -0.22 -13.48
N MET A 139 0.73 -1.16 -14.13
CA MET A 139 0.37 -1.59 -15.49
C MET A 139 -1.01 -2.25 -15.54
N ALA A 140 -1.55 -2.71 -14.41
CA ALA A 140 -2.92 -3.20 -14.32
C ALA A 140 -3.93 -2.12 -14.72
N SER A 141 -3.68 -0.87 -14.33
CA SER A 141 -4.53 0.27 -14.69
C SER A 141 -4.49 0.53 -16.20
N ASP A 142 -3.32 0.59 -16.81
CA ASP A 142 -3.16 0.79 -18.26
C ASP A 142 -3.81 -0.35 -19.06
N PHE A 143 -3.59 -1.59 -18.62
CA PHE A 143 -4.19 -2.76 -19.25
C PHE A 143 -5.72 -2.73 -19.20
N LEU A 144 -6.30 -2.38 -18.05
CA LEU A 144 -7.75 -2.21 -17.92
C LEU A 144 -8.27 -1.03 -18.74
N MET A 145 -7.51 0.06 -18.87
CA MET A 145 -7.88 1.21 -19.71
C MET A 145 -7.98 0.80 -21.19
N ASP A 146 -7.04 -0.01 -21.68
CA ASP A 146 -7.09 -0.54 -23.05
C ASP A 146 -8.29 -1.47 -23.24
N ILE A 147 -8.54 -2.39 -22.30
CA ILE A 147 -9.66 -3.34 -22.37
C ILE A 147 -11.01 -2.59 -22.36
N CYS A 148 -11.22 -1.71 -21.39
CA CYS A 148 -12.49 -1.00 -21.21
C CYS A 148 -12.78 0.06 -22.30
N SER A 149 -11.78 0.43 -23.11
CA SER A 149 -11.95 1.38 -24.23
C SER A 149 -12.15 0.70 -25.60
N SER A 150 -11.94 -0.62 -25.70
CA SER A 150 -12.10 -1.34 -26.95
C SER A 150 -13.57 -1.68 -27.25
N GLU A 151 -14.13 -1.19 -28.37
CA GLU A 151 -15.50 -1.56 -28.82
C GLU A 151 -15.65 -3.04 -29.20
N LYS A 152 -14.53 -3.77 -29.33
CA LYS A 152 -14.49 -5.19 -29.70
C LYS A 152 -14.10 -6.04 -28.50
N GLY A 153 -15.04 -6.20 -27.58
CA GLY A 153 -14.99 -7.25 -26.54
C GLY A 153 -15.08 -8.66 -27.13
N LYS A 154 -14.19 -9.04 -28.06
CA LYS A 154 -13.98 -10.44 -28.46
C LYS A 154 -13.07 -11.08 -27.41
N VAL A 155 -13.67 -11.35 -26.27
CA VAL A 155 -12.99 -11.77 -25.06
C VAL A 155 -12.56 -13.24 -25.17
N ALA A 156 -11.25 -13.49 -25.19
CA ALA A 156 -10.70 -14.80 -24.83
C ALA A 156 -11.06 -15.10 -23.36
N THR A 157 -11.29 -16.37 -23.00
CA THR A 157 -11.85 -16.80 -21.70
C THR A 157 -11.19 -16.17 -20.46
N GLY A 158 -9.91 -15.77 -20.53
CA GLY A 158 -9.19 -15.08 -19.44
C GLY A 158 -9.49 -13.59 -19.24
N LEU A 159 -10.15 -12.90 -20.19
CA LEU A 159 -10.47 -11.47 -20.07
C LEU A 159 -11.86 -11.21 -19.46
N PHE A 160 -12.74 -12.21 -19.33
CA PHE A 160 -14.11 -11.99 -18.84
C PHE A 160 -14.13 -11.43 -17.42
N GLU A 161 -13.27 -11.96 -16.54
CA GLU A 161 -13.13 -11.44 -15.17
C GLU A 161 -12.61 -9.99 -15.15
N LEU A 162 -11.83 -9.58 -16.15
CA LEU A 162 -11.34 -8.21 -16.26
C LEU A 162 -12.38 -7.26 -16.87
N VAL A 163 -13.16 -7.70 -17.85
CA VAL A 163 -14.26 -6.93 -18.42
C VAL A 163 -15.32 -6.62 -17.36
N GLY A 164 -15.54 -7.52 -16.40
CA GLY A 164 -16.38 -7.25 -15.23
C GLY A 164 -15.90 -6.09 -14.34
N GLN A 165 -14.68 -5.57 -14.55
CA GLN A 165 -14.16 -4.38 -13.87
C GLN A 165 -14.40 -3.07 -14.63
N CYS A 166 -15.08 -3.13 -15.79
CA CYS A 166 -15.51 -1.96 -16.55
C CYS A 166 -16.94 -1.52 -16.14
N PRO A 167 -17.23 -0.21 -16.06
CA PRO A 167 -16.29 0.90 -16.21
C PRO A 167 -15.34 0.98 -15.01
N MET A 168 -14.06 1.29 -15.27
CA MET A 168 -13.10 1.44 -14.18
C MET A 168 -13.49 2.59 -13.25
N SER A 169 -13.31 2.36 -11.94
CA SER A 169 -13.46 3.38 -10.92
C SER A 169 -12.44 4.51 -11.06
N LYS A 170 -12.71 5.67 -10.46
CA LYS A 170 -11.82 6.83 -10.53
C LYS A 170 -10.45 6.53 -9.93
N ALA A 171 -10.41 5.74 -8.86
CA ALA A 171 -9.17 5.32 -8.24
C ALA A 171 -8.31 4.47 -9.17
N ARG A 172 -8.87 3.43 -9.80
CA ARG A 172 -8.14 2.59 -10.76
C ARG A 172 -7.60 3.38 -11.95
N LYS A 173 -8.40 4.31 -12.49
CA LYS A 173 -7.96 5.21 -13.58
C LYS A 173 -6.83 6.15 -13.15
N SER A 174 -6.72 6.46 -11.86
CA SER A 174 -5.74 7.43 -11.36
C SER A 174 -4.33 6.87 -11.20
N THR A 175 -4.17 5.54 -11.11
CA THR A 175 -2.88 4.87 -10.91
C THR A 175 -2.30 4.27 -12.19
N ILE A 176 -2.61 4.88 -13.33
CA ILE A 176 -1.90 4.59 -14.59
C ILE A 176 -0.39 4.75 -14.41
N TYR A 177 0.36 3.91 -15.10
CA TYR A 177 1.80 3.74 -14.91
C TYR A 177 2.58 4.90 -15.52
N GLN A 178 3.53 5.43 -14.76
CA GLN A 178 4.34 6.58 -15.15
C GLN A 178 5.12 6.31 -16.44
N GLY A 179 5.10 7.26 -17.38
CA GLY A 179 5.73 7.13 -18.70
C GLY A 179 4.89 6.37 -19.75
N GLU A 180 3.73 5.81 -19.39
CA GLU A 180 2.87 5.11 -20.34
C GLU A 180 1.88 6.01 -21.09
N LYS A 181 1.19 5.39 -22.06
CA LYS A 181 0.25 6.00 -23.01
C LYS A 181 -0.77 6.97 -22.39
N TYR A 182 -1.27 6.69 -21.19
CA TYR A 182 -2.34 7.47 -20.57
C TYR A 182 -1.83 8.63 -19.70
N ILE A 183 -0.51 8.74 -19.51
CA ILE A 183 0.10 9.77 -18.66
C ILE A 183 0.08 11.13 -19.36
N THR A 184 -0.20 12.17 -18.57
CA THR A 184 -0.01 13.56 -18.99
C THR A 184 1.17 14.17 -18.23
N PRO A 185 1.78 15.25 -18.73
CA PRO A 185 2.89 15.92 -18.02
C PRO A 185 2.55 16.31 -16.58
N SER A 186 1.29 16.69 -16.31
CA SER A 186 0.84 17.02 -14.96
C SER A 186 0.77 15.80 -14.03
N ILE A 187 0.38 14.63 -14.56
CA ILE A 187 0.37 13.38 -13.78
C ILE A 187 1.80 12.93 -13.51
N ASP A 188 2.67 13.01 -14.52
CA ASP A 188 4.08 12.66 -14.39
C ASP A 188 4.79 13.50 -13.32
N ALA A 189 4.63 14.83 -13.39
CA ALA A 189 5.18 15.75 -12.38
C ALA A 189 4.65 15.44 -10.97
N ALA A 190 3.38 15.05 -10.84
CA ALA A 190 2.81 14.66 -9.56
C ALA A 190 3.44 13.36 -9.02
N TYR A 191 3.73 12.38 -9.87
CA TYR A 191 4.45 11.17 -9.46
C TYR A 191 5.86 11.51 -8.98
N VAL A 192 6.60 12.34 -9.72
CA VAL A 192 7.95 12.78 -9.34
C VAL A 192 7.94 13.42 -7.94
N ALA A 193 7.01 14.34 -7.70
CA ALA A 193 6.87 15.00 -6.40
C ALA A 193 6.47 14.02 -5.27
N ALA A 194 5.54 13.10 -5.56
CA ALA A 194 5.14 12.08 -4.60
C ALA A 194 6.31 11.13 -4.25
N GLN A 195 7.11 10.73 -5.24
CA GLN A 195 8.27 9.87 -5.02
C GLN A 195 9.36 10.58 -4.21
N GLU A 196 9.58 11.88 -4.43
CA GLU A 196 10.50 12.67 -3.61
C GLU A 196 10.03 12.72 -2.15
N ALA A 197 8.75 13.02 -1.92
CA ALA A 197 8.16 12.98 -0.59
C ALA A 197 8.24 11.58 0.04
N TYR A 198 8.01 10.52 -0.74
CA TYR A 198 8.12 9.14 -0.29
C TYR A 198 9.54 8.80 0.19
N ARG A 199 10.55 9.01 -0.66
CA ARG A 199 11.96 8.71 -0.32
C ARG A 199 12.46 9.53 0.87
N GLY A 200 11.98 10.77 1.02
CA GLY A 200 12.38 11.64 2.13
C GLY A 200 11.74 11.31 3.47
N ASN A 201 10.66 10.52 3.50
CA ASN A 201 9.85 10.32 4.71
C ASN A 201 9.59 8.86 5.10
N VAL A 202 9.70 7.91 4.17
CA VAL A 202 9.41 6.50 4.46
C VAL A 202 10.46 5.91 5.39
N SER A 203 9.98 5.25 6.46
CA SER A 203 10.83 4.63 7.48
C SER A 203 11.06 3.15 7.22
N ALA A 204 10.08 2.46 6.64
CA ALA A 204 10.15 1.04 6.27
C ALA A 204 9.24 0.77 5.07
N ALA A 205 9.60 -0.19 4.23
CA ALA A 205 8.77 -0.54 3.08
C ALA A 205 8.76 -2.04 2.79
N MET A 206 7.59 -2.58 2.48
CA MET A 206 7.40 -3.93 1.96
C MET A 206 7.08 -3.84 0.47
N CYS A 207 8.00 -4.27 -0.39
CA CYS A 207 7.85 -4.29 -1.83
C CYS A 207 8.03 -5.71 -2.36
N SER A 208 6.92 -6.38 -2.67
CA SER A 208 6.98 -7.76 -3.15
C SER A 208 7.45 -7.88 -4.60
N ASN A 209 8.10 -9.01 -4.91
CA ASN A 209 8.55 -9.34 -6.25
C ASN A 209 7.88 -10.60 -6.83
N ASN A 210 6.84 -11.14 -6.19
CA ASN A 210 6.20 -12.37 -6.64
C ASN A 210 4.68 -12.39 -6.37
N PHE A 211 3.90 -12.58 -7.44
CA PHE A 211 2.45 -12.56 -7.43
C PHE A 211 1.77 -13.87 -7.01
N PHE A 212 2.50 -14.98 -6.86
CA PHE A 212 1.91 -16.23 -6.37
C PHE A 212 1.48 -16.10 -4.91
N GLY A 213 2.36 -15.54 -4.08
CA GLY A 213 2.08 -15.26 -2.68
C GLY A 213 1.75 -16.49 -1.84
N LEU A 214 0.91 -16.29 -0.83
CA LEU A 214 0.33 -17.33 0.01
C LEU A 214 -0.86 -17.99 -0.69
N PHE A 215 -1.11 -19.25 -0.35
CA PHE A 215 -2.30 -19.96 -0.81
C PHE A 215 -3.55 -19.44 -0.08
N SER A 216 -4.46 -18.81 -0.81
CA SER A 216 -5.67 -18.19 -0.28
C SER A 216 -6.76 -18.03 -1.36
N SER A 217 -7.92 -17.52 -0.96
CA SER A 217 -8.99 -17.16 -1.90
C SER A 217 -8.59 -16.03 -2.88
N TYR A 218 -7.52 -15.29 -2.59
CA TYR A 218 -7.00 -14.22 -3.45
C TYR A 218 -6.02 -14.75 -4.52
N SER A 219 -5.43 -15.93 -4.33
CA SER A 219 -4.40 -16.46 -5.23
C SER A 219 -4.86 -16.58 -6.68
N PRO A 220 -6.07 -17.09 -7.01
CA PRO A 220 -6.48 -17.22 -8.41
C PRO A 220 -6.48 -15.89 -9.17
N ARG A 221 -7.01 -14.82 -8.55
CA ARG A 221 -7.04 -13.48 -9.16
C ARG A 221 -5.66 -12.87 -9.27
N CYS A 222 -4.80 -13.07 -8.28
CA CYS A 222 -3.42 -12.58 -8.31
C CYS A 222 -2.58 -13.30 -9.37
N ILE A 223 -2.73 -14.62 -9.49
CA ILE A 223 -2.07 -15.41 -10.54
C ILE A 223 -2.54 -14.96 -11.92
N LEU A 224 -3.85 -14.75 -12.10
CA LEU A 224 -4.39 -14.22 -13.35
C LEU A 224 -3.74 -12.86 -13.68
N GLY A 225 -3.83 -11.90 -12.76
CA GLY A 225 -3.26 -10.56 -12.91
C GLY A 225 -1.77 -10.58 -13.27
N GLY A 226 -0.95 -11.23 -12.45
CA GLY A 226 0.49 -11.34 -12.66
C GLY A 226 0.92 -12.07 -13.94
N THR A 227 0.02 -12.85 -14.55
CA THR A 227 0.28 -13.60 -15.79
C THR A 227 -0.17 -12.85 -17.05
N ILE A 228 -1.34 -12.21 -17.02
CA ILE A 228 -1.95 -11.64 -18.23
C ILE A 228 -1.67 -10.14 -18.40
N ILE A 229 -1.43 -9.41 -17.31
CA ILE A 229 -1.09 -8.00 -17.37
C ILE A 229 0.34 -7.88 -17.93
N PRO A 230 0.57 -6.99 -18.91
CA PRO A 230 1.90 -6.75 -19.48
C PRO A 230 2.76 -5.90 -18.52
N HIS A 231 3.08 -6.46 -17.35
CA HIS A 231 3.95 -5.81 -16.36
C HIS A 231 5.32 -5.46 -16.94
N LYS A 232 5.94 -4.39 -16.42
CA LYS A 232 7.30 -3.98 -16.83
C LYS A 232 8.38 -5.02 -16.52
N SER A 233 8.11 -5.95 -15.61
CA SER A 233 8.96 -7.09 -15.33
C SER A 233 8.18 -8.23 -14.68
N LYS A 234 8.81 -9.40 -14.56
CA LYS A 234 8.28 -10.54 -13.79
C LYS A 234 8.26 -10.30 -12.27
N LYS A 235 8.91 -9.23 -11.78
CA LYS A 235 8.90 -8.84 -10.37
C LYS A 235 7.68 -7.94 -10.11
N ASN A 236 6.58 -8.52 -9.66
CA ASN A 236 5.36 -7.81 -9.30
C ASN A 236 4.55 -8.62 -8.27
N ASP A 237 3.60 -7.97 -7.63
CA ASP A 237 2.71 -8.59 -6.64
C ASP A 237 1.31 -8.93 -7.19
N ALA A 238 1.18 -9.02 -8.52
CA ALA A 238 -0.02 -9.12 -9.36
C ALA A 238 -0.59 -7.79 -9.83
N LEU A 239 -0.39 -6.71 -9.08
CA LEU A 239 -0.96 -5.41 -9.42
C LEU A 239 0.12 -4.34 -9.51
N VAL A 240 1.08 -4.35 -8.59
CA VAL A 240 2.14 -3.36 -8.49
C VAL A 240 3.48 -4.02 -8.79
N GLU A 241 4.21 -3.41 -9.72
CA GLU A 241 5.57 -3.79 -10.05
C GLU A 241 6.50 -3.48 -8.87
N PHE A 242 7.48 -4.35 -8.62
CA PHE A 242 8.47 -4.15 -7.56
C PHE A 242 9.14 -2.77 -7.67
N GLN A 243 9.53 -2.36 -8.88
CA GLN A 243 10.13 -1.05 -9.14
C GLN A 243 9.17 0.13 -8.91
N SER A 244 7.87 -0.07 -9.17
CA SER A 244 6.85 0.92 -8.81
C SER A 244 6.78 1.08 -7.30
N CYS A 245 6.89 -0.01 -6.53
CA CYS A 245 6.91 0.05 -5.07
C CYS A 245 8.15 0.72 -4.48
N LEU A 246 9.31 0.55 -5.12
CA LEU A 246 10.53 1.23 -4.68
C LEU A 246 10.37 2.76 -4.71
N GLY A 247 9.64 3.32 -5.67
CA GLY A 247 9.50 4.77 -5.79
C GLY A 247 10.84 5.51 -5.86
N GLY A 248 11.87 4.85 -6.40
CA GLY A 248 13.25 5.36 -6.45
C GLY A 248 14.11 5.12 -5.20
N LEU A 249 13.62 4.39 -4.20
CA LEU A 249 14.50 3.81 -3.17
C LEU A 249 15.49 2.83 -3.80
N ASP A 250 16.69 2.73 -3.23
CA ASP A 250 17.72 1.82 -3.71
C ASP A 250 17.31 0.35 -3.48
N GLU A 251 17.27 -0.46 -4.54
CA GLU A 251 16.97 -1.89 -4.47
C GLU A 251 17.95 -2.64 -3.55
N ALA A 252 19.18 -2.14 -3.39
CA ALA A 252 20.18 -2.73 -2.50
C ALA A 252 19.80 -2.67 -1.01
N LEU A 253 18.89 -1.77 -0.62
CA LEU A 253 18.35 -1.73 0.74
C LEU A 253 17.42 -2.92 1.03
N PHE A 254 16.88 -3.57 -0.01
CA PHE A 254 15.80 -4.51 0.10
C PHE A 254 16.27 -5.97 0.22
N GLY A 255 16.17 -6.52 1.43
CA GLY A 255 16.44 -7.92 1.73
C GLY A 255 15.18 -8.80 1.71
N THR A 256 15.34 -10.12 1.76
CA THR A 256 14.24 -11.09 1.62
C THR A 256 13.83 -11.74 2.95
N HIS A 257 14.39 -11.31 4.06
CA HIS A 257 14.09 -11.80 5.40
C HIS A 257 13.12 -10.85 6.10
N TYR A 258 12.23 -11.36 6.96
CA TYR A 258 11.25 -10.55 7.69
C TYR A 258 11.88 -9.61 8.74
N LEU A 259 13.20 -9.65 8.92
CA LEU A 259 13.93 -8.69 9.77
C LEU A 259 14.48 -7.51 8.97
N ASP A 260 14.39 -7.57 7.64
CA ASP A 260 14.84 -6.49 6.77
C ASP A 260 13.81 -5.35 6.83
N ARG A 261 14.24 -4.17 7.31
CA ARG A 261 13.39 -2.97 7.36
C ARG A 261 12.78 -2.61 5.99
N PHE A 262 13.57 -2.76 4.94
CA PHE A 262 13.12 -2.71 3.57
C PHE A 262 13.03 -4.16 3.07
N TYR A 263 11.80 -4.65 2.97
CA TYR A 263 11.52 -6.06 2.79
C TYR A 263 11.04 -6.34 1.37
N LYS A 264 11.67 -7.32 0.72
CA LYS A 264 11.36 -7.84 -0.60
C LYS A 264 10.78 -9.25 -0.49
N PRO A 265 9.50 -9.36 -0.08
CA PRO A 265 8.84 -10.65 0.05
C PRO A 265 8.50 -11.29 -1.30
N GLN A 266 8.08 -12.56 -1.20
CA GLN A 266 7.38 -13.32 -2.23
C GLN A 266 5.88 -13.43 -1.87
N LEU A 267 5.19 -12.29 -1.88
CA LEU A 267 3.80 -12.12 -1.42
C LEU A 267 2.93 -11.47 -2.51
N ASN A 268 1.70 -11.93 -2.72
CA ASN A 268 0.81 -11.24 -3.64
C ASN A 268 0.27 -9.96 -2.99
N HIS A 269 -0.39 -9.10 -3.78
CA HIS A 269 -0.84 -7.78 -3.34
C HIS A 269 -1.81 -7.82 -2.14
N ALA A 270 -2.55 -8.92 -1.99
CA ALA A 270 -3.46 -9.12 -0.85
C ALA A 270 -2.69 -9.55 0.41
N ASP A 271 -1.67 -10.39 0.26
CA ASP A 271 -0.86 -10.81 1.39
C ASP A 271 -0.07 -9.64 2.00
N THR A 272 0.42 -8.70 1.18
CA THR A 272 1.11 -7.49 1.70
C THR A 272 0.18 -6.56 2.47
N ALA A 273 -1.13 -6.74 2.33
CA ALA A 273 -2.16 -6.06 3.13
C ALA A 273 -2.55 -6.83 4.39
N PHE A 274 -1.79 -7.86 4.78
CA PHE A 274 -2.05 -8.69 5.97
C PHE A 274 -3.29 -9.59 5.88
N LEU A 275 -3.90 -9.75 4.71
CA LEU A 275 -5.19 -10.47 4.58
C LEU A 275 -5.11 -11.98 4.83
N ASN A 276 -3.92 -12.57 4.69
CA ASN A 276 -3.73 -14.02 4.73
C ASN A 276 -2.74 -14.47 5.82
N GLY A 277 -2.27 -13.56 6.68
CA GLY A 277 -1.31 -13.84 7.73
C GLY A 277 0.08 -14.24 7.20
N ASP A 278 0.77 -15.10 7.95
CA ASP A 278 2.12 -15.58 7.64
C ASP A 278 2.13 -16.95 6.95
N GLY A 279 2.97 -17.10 5.93
CA GLY A 279 3.31 -18.39 5.35
C GLY A 279 4.11 -19.25 6.32
N LEU A 280 4.02 -20.57 6.22
CA LEU A 280 4.60 -21.47 7.24
C LEU A 280 6.12 -21.63 7.14
N PHE A 281 6.70 -21.55 5.94
CA PHE A 281 8.04 -22.10 5.69
C PHE A 281 9.12 -21.08 5.29
N LYS A 282 8.74 -19.99 4.62
CA LYS A 282 9.71 -19.04 4.03
C LYS A 282 9.69 -17.73 4.79
N ASP A 283 10.87 -17.23 5.12
CA ASP A 283 11.02 -15.90 5.72
C ASP A 283 10.48 -14.80 4.80
N SER A 284 10.60 -14.99 3.48
CA SER A 284 10.07 -14.11 2.44
C SER A 284 8.54 -14.15 2.32
N GLN A 285 7.84 -14.85 3.20
CA GLN A 285 6.37 -14.98 3.19
C GLN A 285 5.77 -14.68 4.57
N LYS A 286 6.43 -13.83 5.36
CA LYS A 286 6.01 -13.46 6.71
C LYS A 286 5.62 -11.97 6.85
N PRO A 287 4.50 -11.50 6.26
CA PRO A 287 4.13 -10.08 6.36
C PRO A 287 3.79 -9.66 7.80
N MET A 288 3.09 -10.49 8.57
CA MET A 288 2.73 -10.17 9.96
C MET A 288 3.97 -10.14 10.83
N LYS A 289 4.82 -11.20 10.74
CA LYS A 289 6.06 -11.22 11.50
C LYS A 289 6.99 -10.06 11.13
N TRP A 290 7.03 -9.68 9.86
CA TRP A 290 7.82 -8.53 9.44
C TRP A 290 7.37 -7.27 10.19
N PHE A 291 6.07 -6.98 10.19
CA PHE A 291 5.54 -5.81 10.89
C PHE A 291 5.77 -5.89 12.41
N GLU A 292 5.60 -7.09 12.99
CA GLU A 292 5.85 -7.38 14.40
C GLU A 292 7.31 -7.08 14.79
N CYS A 293 8.26 -7.39 13.91
CA CYS A 293 9.70 -7.20 14.11
C CYS A 293 10.24 -5.82 13.71
N LEU A 294 9.40 -4.92 13.21
CA LEU A 294 9.88 -3.61 12.75
C LEU A 294 10.33 -2.73 13.93
N ALA A 295 11.63 -2.44 13.99
CA ALA A 295 12.19 -1.43 14.86
C ALA A 295 11.99 -0.02 14.25
N LEU A 296 11.04 0.75 14.77
CA LEU A 296 10.57 2.05 14.25
C LEU A 296 10.76 3.22 15.21
#